data_AF-A0A914Z9D7-F1
#
_entry.id   AF-A0A914Z9D7-F1
#
_cell.length_a   1.000
_cell.length_b   1.000
_cell.length_c   1.000
_cell.angle_alpha   90.00
_cell.angle_beta   90.00
_cell.angle_gamma   90.00
#
_symmetry.space_group_name_H-M   'P 1'
#
loop_
_entity.id
_entity.type
_entity.pdbx_description
1 polymer ?
#
loop_
_entity_poly.entity_id
_entity_poly.type
_entity_poly.pdbx_seq_one_letter_code
_entity_poly.pdbx_strand_id
1 'polypeptide(L)'
;MKLKSILLSTALAAAVMLPGTVWAKSLTVAIPNNLTGLDPTNINDTLSQTSIRLIYQGLFGFDKDMKLVPLLAESYEANDNATEFTIKLREGVKFHDGTDFNAAAVKTNIDRLANPDNKLSPDPQRAFRCDDPVSCPSGCDDDFACRSGKIRQRH
;
A
#
# COMPACT_ATOMS: atom_id res chain seq x y z
N MET A 1 -12.47 32.26 61.48
CA MET A 1 -12.83 31.37 62.60
C MET A 1 -13.64 30.21 62.01
N LYS A 2 -13.12 28.98 62.16
CA LYS A 2 -13.75 27.65 62.23
C LYS A 2 -15.03 27.38 61.39
N LEU A 3 -14.97 26.59 60.32
CA LEU A 3 -14.93 25.10 60.20
C LEU A 3 -16.24 24.38 60.56
N LYS A 4 -16.58 23.40 59.70
CA LYS A 4 -17.44 22.20 59.91
C LYS A 4 -18.94 22.41 59.64
N SER A 5 -19.69 21.52 58.97
CA SER A 5 -19.41 20.21 58.38
C SER A 5 -20.73 19.65 57.81
N ILE A 6 -20.64 18.98 56.65
CA ILE A 6 -21.21 17.66 56.30
C ILE A 6 -22.71 17.39 56.58
N LEU A 7 -23.41 16.93 55.53
CA LEU A 7 -24.21 15.69 55.42
C LEU A 7 -25.27 15.92 54.31
N LEU A 8 -25.22 15.30 53.13
CA LEU A 8 -25.40 13.90 52.74
C LEU A 8 -26.71 13.81 51.93
N SER A 9 -26.66 13.09 50.80
CA SER A 9 -27.78 12.46 50.09
C SER A 9 -28.85 13.33 49.41
N THR A 10 -28.72 13.52 48.09
CA THR A 10 -29.86 13.42 47.15
C THR A 10 -29.38 13.02 45.74
N ALA A 11 -29.97 11.93 45.25
CA ALA A 11 -30.30 11.66 43.84
C ALA A 11 -29.16 11.53 42.82
N LEU A 12 -28.79 10.26 42.59
CA LEU A 12 -28.94 9.60 41.30
C LEU A 12 -29.57 10.48 40.19
N ALA A 13 -28.73 11.12 39.39
CA ALA A 13 -29.07 11.56 38.04
C ALA A 13 -27.95 11.07 37.12
N ALA A 14 -28.10 9.81 36.73
CA ALA A 14 -27.42 9.25 35.58
C ALA A 14 -27.79 10.06 34.33
N ALA A 15 -26.89 10.94 33.91
CA ALA A 15 -26.82 11.41 32.53
C ALA A 15 -25.34 11.50 32.18
N VAL A 16 -24.75 10.31 32.04
CA VAL A 16 -23.55 10.11 31.25
C VAL A 16 -23.84 10.70 29.87
N MET A 17 -23.43 11.94 29.64
CA MET A 17 -23.32 12.50 28.30
C MET A 17 -22.14 11.80 27.63
N LEU A 18 -22.39 10.61 27.10
CA LEU A 18 -21.60 10.08 26.00
C LEU A 18 -21.93 10.98 24.79
N PRO A 19 -21.00 11.80 24.26
CA PRO A 19 -21.17 12.31 22.91
C PRO A 19 -21.37 11.11 21.99
N GLY A 20 -22.50 11.10 21.30
CA GLY A 20 -23.01 9.96 20.54
C GLY A 20 -21.96 9.37 19.61
N THR A 21 -21.75 8.07 19.75
CA THR A 21 -21.15 7.25 18.70
C THR A 21 -22.03 7.34 17.47
N VAL A 22 -21.61 8.15 16.49
CA VAL A 22 -22.26 8.21 15.19
C VAL A 22 -22.20 6.81 14.57
N TRP A 23 -23.39 6.35 14.17
CA TRP A 23 -23.71 5.00 13.77
C TRP A 23 -22.92 4.50 12.56
N ALA A 24 -22.61 3.20 12.59
CA ALA A 24 -22.15 2.43 11.44
C ALA A 24 -23.07 2.67 10.24
N LYS A 25 -22.56 3.32 9.20
CA LYS A 25 -23.27 3.53 7.94
C LYS A 25 -22.79 2.47 6.96
N SER A 26 -23.63 1.48 6.68
CA SER A 26 -23.34 0.45 5.69
C SER A 26 -23.50 1.01 4.28
N LEU A 27 -22.46 0.89 3.46
CA LEU A 27 -22.51 1.19 2.04
C LEU A 27 -22.52 -0.14 1.27
N THR A 28 -23.56 -0.38 0.47
CA THR A 28 -23.63 -1.53 -0.44
C THR A 28 -23.34 -1.04 -1.86
N VAL A 29 -22.30 -1.61 -2.47
CA VAL A 29 -21.93 -1.32 -3.86
C VAL A 29 -22.19 -2.57 -4.69
N ALA A 30 -23.02 -2.45 -5.73
CA ALA A 30 -23.21 -3.50 -6.72
C ALA A 30 -22.08 -3.43 -7.75
N ILE A 31 -21.39 -4.55 -7.97
CA ILE A 31 -20.33 -4.67 -8.96
C ILE A 31 -20.75 -5.65 -10.06
N PRO A 32 -20.36 -5.41 -11.32
CA PRO A 32 -20.85 -6.18 -12.47
C PRO A 32 -20.26 -7.59 -12.58
N ASN A 33 -19.13 -7.83 -11.92
CA ASN A 33 -18.37 -9.08 -12.02
C ASN A 33 -17.90 -9.53 -10.63
N ASN A 34 -17.58 -10.80 -10.49
CA ASN A 34 -16.97 -11.34 -9.28
C ASN A 34 -15.48 -10.95 -9.18
N LEU A 35 -14.94 -10.92 -7.97
CA LEU A 35 -13.51 -10.71 -7.74
C LEU A 35 -12.73 -11.96 -8.14
N THR A 36 -11.59 -11.79 -8.80
CA THR A 36 -10.74 -12.89 -9.27
C THR A 36 -9.76 -13.36 -8.19
N GLY A 37 -9.36 -12.46 -7.30
CA GLY A 37 -8.43 -12.71 -6.21
C GLY A 37 -8.31 -11.50 -5.29
N LEU A 38 -7.56 -11.66 -4.19
CA LEU A 38 -7.31 -10.61 -3.20
C LEU A 38 -5.82 -10.23 -3.07
N ASP A 39 -4.95 -10.87 -3.86
CA ASP A 39 -3.54 -10.48 -3.93
C ASP A 39 -3.33 -9.46 -5.06
N PRO A 40 -3.00 -8.19 -4.76
CA PRO A 40 -2.82 -7.16 -5.78
C PRO A 40 -1.69 -7.48 -6.76
N THR A 41 -0.74 -8.35 -6.41
CA THR A 41 0.35 -8.74 -7.32
C THR A 41 0.02 -9.92 -8.21
N ASN A 42 -1.12 -10.57 -8.01
CA ASN A 42 -1.51 -11.80 -8.72
C ASN A 42 -2.93 -11.73 -9.33
N ILE A 43 -3.32 -10.52 -9.76
CA ILE A 43 -4.58 -10.27 -10.48
C ILE A 43 -4.35 -9.32 -11.65
N ASN A 44 -5.14 -9.47 -12.72
CA ASN A 44 -5.02 -8.65 -13.94
C ASN A 44 -6.26 -7.80 -14.26
N ASP A 45 -7.33 -7.89 -13.45
CA ASP A 45 -8.56 -7.13 -13.68
C ASP A 45 -8.62 -5.85 -12.83
N THR A 46 -9.18 -4.79 -13.38
CA THR A 46 -9.27 -3.48 -12.72
C THR A 46 -10.26 -3.48 -11.55
N LEU A 47 -11.30 -4.32 -11.59
CA LEU A 47 -12.33 -4.37 -10.56
C LEU A 47 -11.78 -4.90 -9.24
N SER A 48 -11.06 -6.02 -9.28
CA SER A 48 -10.40 -6.61 -8.11
C SER A 48 -9.31 -5.70 -7.59
N GLN A 49 -8.50 -5.08 -8.46
CA GLN A 49 -7.50 -4.10 -8.04
C GLN A 49 -8.14 -2.90 -7.32
N THR A 50 -9.27 -2.40 -7.81
CA THR A 50 -9.97 -1.26 -7.17
C THR A 50 -10.58 -1.66 -5.82
N SER A 51 -11.11 -2.87 -5.71
CA SER A 51 -11.69 -3.39 -4.46
C SER A 51 -10.62 -3.62 -3.40
N ILE A 52 -9.46 -4.14 -3.79
CA ILE A 52 -8.32 -4.41 -2.90
C ILE A 52 -7.65 -3.12 -2.40
N ARG A 53 -7.74 -2.01 -3.13
CA ARG A 53 -7.28 -0.68 -2.65
C ARG A 53 -7.99 -0.20 -1.37
N LEU A 54 -9.08 -0.84 -0.98
CA LEU A 54 -9.74 -0.60 0.32
C LEU A 54 -8.95 -1.20 1.50
N ILE A 55 -8.13 -2.22 1.23
CA ILE A 55 -7.41 -3.01 2.26
C ILE A 55 -5.90 -2.73 2.17
N TYR A 56 -5.36 -2.64 0.95
CA TYR A 56 -3.95 -2.42 0.67
C TYR A 56 -3.69 -1.00 0.18
N GLN A 57 -2.53 -0.47 0.55
CA GLN A 57 -2.06 0.84 0.11
C GLN A 57 -0.65 0.73 -0.46
N GLY A 58 -0.37 1.45 -1.55
CA GLY A 58 0.96 1.53 -2.15
C GLY A 58 1.83 2.60 -1.50
N LEU A 59 3.13 2.61 -1.84
CA LEU A 59 4.04 3.70 -1.47
C LEU A 59 3.63 5.03 -2.13
N PHE A 60 3.29 4.93 -3.42
CA PHE A 60 2.78 6.02 -4.24
C PHE A 60 1.46 5.59 -4.87
N GLY A 61 0.63 6.57 -5.22
CA GLY A 61 -0.60 6.38 -5.98
C GLY A 61 -0.67 7.36 -7.14
N PHE A 62 -1.75 7.28 -7.90
CA PHE A 62 -2.09 8.26 -8.93
C PHE A 62 -3.39 8.96 -8.55
N ASP A 63 -3.42 10.28 -8.70
CA ASP A 63 -4.64 11.06 -8.57
C ASP A 63 -5.53 10.96 -9.82
N LYS A 64 -6.69 11.63 -9.78
CA LYS A 64 -7.64 11.70 -10.90
C LYS A 64 -7.05 12.33 -12.18
N ASP A 65 -5.97 13.11 -12.04
CA ASP A 65 -5.29 13.79 -13.13
C ASP A 65 -4.02 13.03 -13.57
N MET A 66 -3.90 11.75 -13.16
CA MET A 66 -2.77 10.85 -13.45
C MET A 66 -1.42 11.34 -12.90
N LYS A 67 -1.43 12.19 -11.87
CA LYS A 67 -0.21 12.64 -11.20
C LYS A 67 0.17 11.69 -10.08
N LEU A 68 1.47 11.45 -9.95
CA LEU A 68 2.03 10.65 -8.87
C LEU A 68 1.85 11.38 -7.54
N VAL A 69 1.21 10.72 -6.58
CA VAL A 69 0.96 11.25 -5.24
C VAL A 69 1.59 10.36 -4.16
N PRO A 70 2.22 10.94 -3.12
CA PRO A 70 2.73 10.18 -1.98
C PRO A 70 1.57 9.61 -1.14
N LEU A 71 1.66 8.32 -0.79
CA LEU A 71 0.71 7.64 0.09
C LEU A 71 1.41 7.20 1.38
N LEU A 72 1.98 5.99 1.40
CA LEU A 72 2.77 5.48 2.52
C LEU A 72 4.21 6.01 2.53
N ALA A 73 4.71 6.46 1.38
CA ALA A 73 5.96 7.20 1.30
C ALA A 73 5.70 8.70 1.46
N GLU A 74 6.59 9.41 2.15
CA GLU A 74 6.56 10.87 2.26
C GLU A 74 7.22 11.53 1.04
N SER A 75 8.37 11.00 0.62
CA SER A 75 9.10 11.48 -0.54
C SER A 75 9.98 10.39 -1.14
N TYR A 76 10.44 10.61 -2.36
CA TYR A 76 11.52 9.82 -2.96
C TYR A 76 12.60 10.75 -3.51
N GLU A 77 13.85 10.29 -3.46
CA GLU A 77 15.01 10.93 -4.07
C GLU A 77 15.65 9.91 -5.02
N ALA A 78 15.84 10.30 -6.28
CA ALA A 78 16.51 9.48 -7.29
C ALA A 78 17.93 9.98 -7.50
N ASN A 79 18.88 9.08 -7.77
CA ASN A 79 20.22 9.47 -8.21
C ASN A 79 20.21 10.03 -9.65
N ASP A 80 21.30 10.67 -10.06
CA ASP A 80 21.40 11.33 -11.39
C ASP A 80 21.13 10.38 -12.57
N ASN A 81 21.37 9.09 -12.38
CA ASN A 81 21.19 8.06 -13.41
C ASN A 81 19.85 7.30 -13.30
N ALA A 82 18.98 7.66 -12.35
CA ALA A 82 17.73 6.98 -12.03
C ALA A 82 17.86 5.46 -11.78
N THR A 83 19.02 5.01 -11.27
CA THR A 83 19.29 3.62 -10.93
C THR A 83 19.10 3.31 -9.44
N GLU A 84 19.09 4.32 -8.59
CA GLU A 84 18.91 4.19 -7.14
C GLU A 84 17.83 5.16 -6.67
N PHE A 85 16.87 4.65 -5.90
CA PHE A 85 15.77 5.42 -5.33
C PHE A 85 15.79 5.30 -3.81
N THR A 86 15.91 6.43 -3.12
CA THR A 86 15.81 6.53 -1.66
C THR A 86 14.39 6.97 -1.31
N ILE A 87 13.61 6.11 -0.66
CA ILE A 87 12.22 6.37 -0.32
C ILE A 87 12.11 6.65 1.18
N LYS A 88 11.58 7.81 1.56
CA LYS A 88 11.26 8.14 2.96
C LYS A 88 9.86 7.62 3.28
N LEU A 89 9.75 6.78 4.30
CA LEU A 89 8.49 6.16 4.71
C LEU A 89 7.82 7.00 5.80
N ARG A 90 6.49 7.03 5.81
CA ARG A 90 5.73 7.69 6.87
C ARG A 90 5.84 6.91 8.18
N GLU A 91 6.13 7.62 9.26
CA GLU A 91 6.22 7.04 10.60
C GLU A 91 4.84 6.82 11.25
N GLY A 92 4.76 5.86 12.17
CA GLY A 92 3.56 5.59 12.95
C GLY A 92 2.43 4.85 12.21
N VAL A 93 2.68 4.38 10.99
CA VAL A 93 1.72 3.55 10.24
C VAL A 93 1.80 2.11 10.76
N LYS A 94 0.62 1.50 10.99
CA LYS A 94 0.48 0.11 11.39
C LYS A 94 -0.33 -0.66 10.37
N PHE A 95 -0.02 -1.94 10.23
CA PHE A 95 -0.86 -2.87 9.50
C PHE A 95 -2.11 -3.25 10.29
N HIS A 96 -3.05 -3.91 9.61
CA HIS A 96 -4.31 -4.37 10.22
C HIS A 96 -4.10 -5.40 11.34
N ASP A 97 -2.94 -6.06 11.39
CA ASP A 97 -2.53 -7.00 12.46
C ASP A 97 -1.83 -6.32 13.64
N GLY A 98 -1.60 -5.00 13.57
CA GLY A 98 -0.93 -4.19 14.59
C GLY A 98 0.60 -4.11 14.45
N THR A 99 1.20 -4.81 13.49
CA THR A 99 2.64 -4.70 13.20
C THR A 99 2.99 -3.34 12.60
N ASP A 100 4.19 -2.84 12.88
CA ASP A 100 4.64 -1.55 12.37
C ASP A 100 5.05 -1.64 10.89
N PHE A 101 4.61 -0.66 10.10
CA PHE A 101 5.06 -0.48 8.73
C PHE A 101 6.49 0.07 8.73
N ASN A 102 7.43 -0.69 8.15
CA ASN A 102 8.85 -0.34 8.11
C ASN A 102 9.51 -0.73 6.77
N ALA A 103 10.77 -0.31 6.60
CA ALA A 103 11.54 -0.59 5.40
C ALA A 103 11.75 -2.10 5.13
N ALA A 104 11.79 -2.93 6.16
CA ALA A 104 11.92 -4.38 5.98
C ALA A 104 10.64 -4.97 5.37
N ALA A 105 9.46 -4.54 5.79
CA ALA A 105 8.19 -4.94 5.19
C ALA A 105 8.11 -4.53 3.71
N VAL A 106 8.56 -3.31 3.38
CA VAL A 106 8.65 -2.86 1.99
C VAL A 106 9.61 -3.74 1.18
N LYS A 107 10.80 -4.02 1.71
CA LYS A 107 11.79 -4.90 1.07
C LYS A 107 11.21 -6.28 0.80
N THR A 108 10.56 -6.91 1.78
CA THR A 108 9.94 -8.24 1.60
C THR A 108 8.89 -8.25 0.50
N ASN A 109 8.08 -7.19 0.37
CA ASN A 109 7.09 -7.08 -0.70
C ASN A 109 7.74 -6.90 -2.08
N ILE A 110 8.79 -6.07 -2.18
CA ILE A 110 9.54 -5.89 -3.43
C ILE A 110 10.27 -7.17 -3.83
N ASP A 111 10.91 -7.86 -2.88
CA ASP A 111 11.58 -9.14 -3.11
C ASP A 111 10.60 -10.21 -3.59
N ARG A 112 9.37 -10.23 -3.06
CA ARG A 112 8.30 -11.12 -3.54
C ARG A 112 7.95 -10.83 -4.99
N LEU A 113 7.85 -9.56 -5.37
CA LEU A 113 7.55 -9.15 -6.74
C LEU A 113 8.70 -9.47 -7.69
N ALA A 114 9.94 -9.34 -7.22
CA ALA A 114 11.15 -9.56 -8.00
C ALA A 114 11.53 -11.05 -8.14
N ASN A 115 10.95 -11.96 -7.36
CA ASN A 115 11.27 -13.39 -7.42
C ASN A 115 10.45 -14.13 -8.51
N PRO A 116 11.09 -14.68 -9.56
CA PRO A 116 10.39 -15.38 -10.65
C PRO A 116 9.67 -16.66 -10.19
N ASP A 117 10.14 -17.30 -9.13
CA ASP A 117 9.59 -18.57 -8.64
C ASP A 117 8.19 -18.40 -8.05
N ASN A 118 7.80 -17.16 -7.72
CA ASN A 118 6.48 -16.85 -7.19
C ASN A 118 5.37 -16.90 -8.25
N LYS A 119 5.71 -16.97 -9.55
CA LYS A 119 4.77 -17.17 -10.67
C LYS A 119 3.53 -16.26 -10.59
N LEU A 120 3.77 -14.98 -10.32
CA LEU A 120 2.74 -13.95 -10.20
C LEU A 120 2.14 -13.62 -11.58
N SER A 121 0.84 -13.27 -11.61
CA SER A 121 0.09 -12.94 -12.82
C SER A 121 -0.69 -11.63 -12.64
N PRO A 122 -0.47 -10.58 -13.44
CA PRO A 122 0.45 -10.52 -14.57
C PRO A 122 1.90 -10.58 -14.08
N ASP A 123 2.76 -11.22 -14.87
CA ASP A 123 4.18 -11.33 -14.53
C ASP A 123 4.79 -9.92 -14.43
N PRO A 124 5.14 -9.44 -13.22
CA PRO A 124 5.70 -8.10 -13.05
C PRO A 124 7.09 -7.99 -13.67
N GLN A 125 7.75 -9.12 -13.95
CA GLN A 125 9.02 -9.18 -14.66
C GLN A 125 8.86 -9.11 -16.19
N ARG A 126 7.63 -9.23 -16.72
CA ARG A 126 7.35 -9.13 -18.16
C ARG A 126 7.74 -7.76 -18.72
N ALA A 127 7.65 -6.71 -17.90
CA ALA A 127 8.12 -5.37 -18.25
C ALA A 127 9.66 -5.25 -18.27
N PHE A 128 10.38 -6.19 -17.65
CA PHE A 128 11.84 -6.22 -17.57
C PHE A 128 12.48 -7.31 -18.46
N ARG A 129 11.70 -8.28 -18.93
CA ARG A 129 12.14 -9.30 -19.90
C ARG A 129 11.86 -8.83 -21.32
N CYS A 130 12.92 -8.61 -22.09
CA CYS A 130 12.82 -8.36 -23.53
C CYS A 130 12.54 -9.64 -24.35
N ASP A 131 12.43 -10.80 -23.70
CA ASP A 131 12.24 -12.10 -24.35
C ASP A 131 10.77 -12.38 -24.76
N ASP A 132 9.83 -11.45 -24.49
CA ASP A 132 8.42 -11.62 -24.81
C ASP A 132 8.09 -11.12 -26.24
N PRO A 133 7.82 -12.02 -27.21
CA PRO A 133 7.58 -11.65 -28.61
C PRO A 133 6.28 -10.86 -28.83
N VAL A 134 5.37 -10.85 -27.83
CA VAL A 134 4.13 -10.07 -27.85
C VAL A 134 4.38 -8.59 -27.49
N SER A 135 5.49 -8.29 -26.80
CA SER A 135 5.83 -6.92 -26.38
C SER A 135 6.80 -6.20 -27.32
N CYS A 136 7.53 -6.93 -28.16
CA CYS A 136 8.55 -6.39 -29.08
C CYS A 136 8.25 -6.88 -30.53
N PRO A 137 7.29 -6.29 -31.28
CA PRO A 137 6.94 -6.76 -32.62
C PRO A 137 8.01 -6.45 -33.68
N SER A 138 8.96 -5.58 -33.38
CA SER A 138 10.02 -5.17 -34.30
C SER A 138 11.28 -4.79 -33.52
N GLY A 139 12.30 -5.66 -33.56
CA GLY A 139 13.68 -5.30 -33.28
C GLY A 139 13.93 -4.74 -31.88
N CYS A 140 13.98 -5.62 -30.89
CA CYS A 140 14.76 -5.35 -29.69
C CYS A 140 16.25 -5.41 -30.11
N ASP A 141 16.80 -4.29 -30.59
CA ASP A 141 18.23 -4.18 -30.93
C ASP A 141 19.09 -4.40 -29.67
N ASP A 142 20.08 -5.27 -29.81
CA ASP A 142 20.80 -6.01 -28.75
C ASP A 142 21.60 -5.20 -27.72
N ASP A 143 21.47 -3.87 -27.63
CA ASP A 143 22.39 -3.04 -26.85
C ASP A 143 21.85 -2.46 -25.54
N PHE A 144 20.52 -2.35 -25.34
CA PHE A 144 19.98 -1.64 -24.17
C PHE A 144 19.49 -2.53 -23.01
N ALA A 145 19.17 -3.80 -23.26
CA ALA A 145 18.43 -4.62 -22.30
C ALA A 145 19.28 -5.47 -21.33
N CYS A 146 20.61 -5.55 -21.51
CA CYS A 146 21.47 -6.48 -20.76
C CYS A 146 22.50 -5.79 -19.85
N ARG A 147 22.14 -4.70 -19.14
CA ARG A 147 23.08 -4.03 -18.20
C ARG A 147 22.61 -3.78 -16.76
N SER A 148 21.37 -4.06 -16.38
CA SER A 148 20.92 -3.81 -14.98
C SER A 148 20.83 -5.05 -14.08
N GLY A 149 21.42 -6.18 -14.48
CA GLY A 149 21.46 -7.43 -13.70
C GLY A 149 22.43 -7.46 -12.50
N LYS A 150 22.59 -6.36 -11.73
CA LYS A 150 23.36 -6.38 -10.47
C LYS A 150 22.72 -5.51 -9.38
N ILE A 151 21.81 -6.11 -8.61
CA ILE A 151 21.51 -5.65 -7.24
C ILE A 151 22.52 -6.35 -6.33
N ARG A 152 23.61 -5.67 -5.97
CA ARG A 152 24.54 -6.14 -4.91
C ARG A 152 24.16 -5.44 -3.60
N GLN A 153 23.72 -6.21 -2.61
CA GLN A 153 23.75 -5.74 -1.21
C GLN A 153 25.22 -5.59 -0.78
N ARG A 154 25.59 -4.48 -0.14
CA ARG A 154 26.82 -4.38 0.65
C ARG A 154 26.46 -4.30 2.14
N HIS A 155 27.20 -5.10 2.91
CA HIS A 155 27.31 -5.07 4.37
C HIS A 155 27.75 -3.70 4.88
#